data_AF-A0A8J6JMP2-F1
#
_entry.id   AF-A0A8J6JMP2-F1
#
_cell.length_a   1.000
_cell.length_b   1.000
_cell.length_c   1.000
_cell.angle_alpha   90.00
_cell.angle_beta   90.00
_cell.angle_gamma   90.00
#
_symmetry.space_group_name_H-M   'P 1'
#
loop_
_entity.id
_entity.type
_entity.pdbx_description
1 polymer ?
#
loop_
_entity_poly.entity_id
_entity_poly.type
_entity_poly.pdbx_seq_one_letter_code
_entity_poly.pdbx_strand_id
1 'polypeptide(L)' 'FAPGAETGFHRHGWYYVVVPVTDGELLLEMADGSTATARLQAGVAYQRLAGVEHNVVNAGQAPLSFVETEVKALPG' A
#
# COMPACT_ATOMS: atom_id res chain seq x y z
N PHE A 1 9.79 4.56 -3.19
CA PHE A 1 9.86 5.25 -1.90
C PHE A 1 11.26 5.11 -1.32
N ALA A 2 11.95 6.21 -1.05
CA ALA A 2 13.17 6.17 -0.21
C ALA A 2 12.80 5.78 1.24
N PRO A 3 13.75 5.38 2.10
CA PRO A 3 13.49 5.18 3.53
C PRO A 3 12.79 6.40 4.16
N GLY A 4 11.69 6.18 4.88
CA GLY A 4 10.88 7.25 5.49
C GLY A 4 10.03 8.08 4.53
N ALA A 5 10.11 7.85 3.21
CA ALA A 5 9.24 8.54 2.25
C ALA A 5 7.80 8.01 2.35
N GLU A 6 6.85 8.90 2.09
CA GLU A 6 5.42 8.63 2.24
C GLU A 6 4.59 9.07 1.03
N THR A 7 3.38 8.54 0.91
CA THR A 7 2.40 8.91 -0.11
C THR A 7 1.64 10.19 0.23
N GLY A 8 1.55 10.52 1.52
CA GLY A 8 0.48 11.38 2.05
C GLY A 8 -0.85 10.62 2.15
N PHE A 9 -1.80 11.20 2.90
CA PHE A 9 -3.14 10.64 3.06
C PHE A 9 -3.91 10.64 1.74
N HIS A 10 -4.49 9.49 1.41
CA HIS A 10 -5.31 9.30 0.22
C HIS A 10 -6.37 8.23 0.46
N ARG A 11 -7.40 8.25 -0.39
CA ARG A 11 -8.50 7.28 -0.38
C ARG A 11 -8.59 6.58 -1.73
N HIS A 12 -8.56 5.25 -1.73
CA HIS A 12 -8.74 4.46 -2.94
C HIS A 12 -10.22 4.39 -3.33
N GLY A 13 -10.54 4.85 -4.54
CA GLY A 13 -11.90 4.80 -5.08
C GLY A 13 -12.28 3.43 -5.66
N TRP A 14 -11.30 2.57 -5.91
CA TRP A 14 -11.47 1.32 -6.63
C TRP A 14 -10.96 0.13 -5.81
N TYR A 15 -11.42 -1.06 -6.19
CA TYR A 15 -10.72 -2.29 -5.81
C TYR A 15 -9.33 -2.28 -6.45
N TYR A 16 -8.32 -2.74 -5.72
CA TYR A 16 -6.96 -2.74 -6.24
C TYR A 16 -6.15 -3.93 -5.78
N VAL A 17 -5.15 -4.24 -6.60
CA VAL A 17 -4.13 -5.25 -6.32
C VAL A 17 -2.80 -4.53 -6.18
N VAL A 18 -2.04 -4.89 -5.14
CA VAL A 18 -0.66 -4.46 -4.95
C VAL A 18 0.25 -5.64 -5.24
N VAL A 19 1.27 -5.41 -6.06
CA VAL A 19 2.35 -6.36 -6.32
C VAL A 19 3.67 -5.74 -5.86
N PRO A 20 4.24 -6.19 -4.73
CA PRO A 20 5.53 -5.71 -4.29
C PRO A 20 6.63 -6.09 -5.28
N VAL A 21 7.49 -5.12 -5.61
CA VAL A 21 8.68 -5.34 -6.45
C VAL A 21 9.89 -5.64 -5.58
N THR A 22 9.92 -5.10 -4.37
CA THR A 22 10.96 -5.31 -3.36
C THR A 22 10.36 -5.85 -2.06
N ASP A 23 11.13 -6.63 -1.31
CA ASP A 23 10.83 -6.92 0.09
C ASP A 23 10.89 -5.63 0.92
N GLY A 24 10.11 -5.57 2.00
CA GLY A 24 10.19 -4.42 2.91
C GLY A 24 9.06 -4.37 3.94
N GLU A 25 8.98 -3.23 4.61
CA GLU A 25 8.02 -2.96 5.67
C GLU A 25 7.40 -1.59 5.46
N LEU A 26 6.07 -1.54 5.48
CA LEU A 26 5.29 -0.32 5.43
C LEU A 26 4.68 -0.04 6.80
N LEU A 27 4.69 1.22 7.19
CA LEU A 27 3.79 1.74 8.21
C LEU A 27 2.56 2.32 7.50
N LEU A 28 1.39 1.92 7.94
CA LEU A 28 0.09 2.40 7.47
C LEU A 28 -0.51 3.25 8.57
N GLU A 29 -0.81 4.51 8.27
CA GLU A 29 -1.55 5.40 9.15
C GLU A 29 -3.00 5.45 8.65
N MET A 30 -3.94 5.04 9.48
CA MET A 30 -5.35 4.89 9.11
C MET A 30 -6.13 6.17 9.42
N ALA A 31 -7.25 6.38 8.71
CA ALA A 31 -8.09 7.57 8.89
C ALA A 31 -8.68 7.73 10.30
N ASP A 32 -8.81 6.66 11.07
CA ASP A 32 -9.27 6.69 12.47
C ASP A 32 -8.14 7.03 13.48
N GLY A 33 -6.93 7.32 12.99
CA GLY A 33 -5.75 7.62 13.78
C GLY A 33 -4.99 6.37 14.27
N SER A 34 -5.48 5.16 13.96
CA SER A 34 -4.73 3.93 14.25
C SER A 34 -3.56 3.74 13.28
N THR A 35 -2.61 2.91 13.68
CA THR A 35 -1.48 2.53 12.82
C THR A 35 -1.39 1.00 12.70
N ALA A 36 -0.88 0.54 11.56
CA ALA A 36 -0.62 -0.86 11.30
C ALA A 36 0.69 -1.03 10.52
N THR A 37 1.31 -2.19 10.66
CA THR A 37 2.51 -2.55 9.89
C THR A 37 2.15 -3.60 8.84
N ALA A 38 2.63 -3.42 7.62
CA ALA A 38 2.52 -4.41 6.56
C ALA A 38 3.91 -4.84 6.07
N ARG A 39 4.17 -6.15 6.12
CA ARG A 39 5.37 -6.73 5.51
C ARG A 39 5.09 -7.04 4.04
N LEU A 40 5.96 -6.51 3.18
CA LEU A 40 5.96 -6.81 1.76
C LEU A 40 6.96 -7.92 1.46
N GLN A 41 6.53 -8.86 0.62
CA GLN A 41 7.39 -9.86 0.01
C GLN A 41 7.31 -9.69 -1.52
N ALA A 42 8.46 -9.57 -2.17
CA ALA A 42 8.56 -9.38 -3.60
C ALA A 42 7.81 -10.48 -4.37
N GLY A 43 6.98 -10.06 -5.32
CA GLY A 43 6.17 -10.95 -6.16
C GLY A 43 4.92 -11.52 -5.47
N VAL A 44 4.73 -11.35 -4.16
CA VAL A 44 3.54 -11.84 -3.45
C VAL A 44 2.44 -10.77 -3.51
N ALA A 45 1.54 -10.93 -4.47
CA ALA A 45 0.43 -10.02 -4.67
C ALA A 45 -0.64 -10.14 -3.56
N TYR A 46 -1.27 -9.02 -3.24
CA TYR A 46 -2.44 -8.97 -2.36
C TYR A 46 -3.46 -7.95 -2.84
N GLN A 47 -4.69 -8.06 -2.36
CA GLN A 47 -5.79 -7.18 -2.75
C GLN A 47 -6.34 -6.38 -1.58
N ARG A 48 -7.00 -5.27 -1.92
CA ARG A 48 -7.83 -4.47 -1.01
C ARG A 48 -9.08 -4.00 -1.75
N LEU A 49 -10.15 -3.83 -0.98
CA LEU A 49 -11.41 -3.29 -1.48
C LEU A 49 -11.34 -1.77 -1.62
N ALA A 50 -12.25 -1.21 -2.42
CA ALA A 50 -12.44 0.23 -2.50
C ALA A 50 -12.81 0.82 -1.12
N GLY A 51 -12.43 2.08 -0.91
CA GLY A 51 -12.74 2.84 0.30
C GLY A 51 -11.66 2.81 1.38
N VAL A 52 -10.56 2.09 1.16
CA VAL A 52 -9.37 2.19 2.04
C VAL A 52 -8.84 3.62 1.99
N GLU A 53 -8.63 4.19 3.17
CA GLU A 53 -8.10 5.54 3.37
C GLU A 53 -6.95 5.49 4.36
N HIS A 54 -5.76 5.85 3.89
CA HIS A 54 -4.52 5.71 4.64
C HIS A 54 -3.41 6.65 4.13
N ASN A 55 -2.38 6.83 4.94
CA ASN A 55 -1.06 7.24 4.49
C ASN A 55 -0.13 6.01 4.54
N VAL A 56 0.74 5.87 3.55
CA VAL A 56 1.69 4.76 3.46
C VAL A 56 3.10 5.31 3.57
N VAL A 57 3.84 4.85 4.56
CA VAL A 57 5.22 5.24 4.84
C VAL A 57 6.14 4.05 4.66
N ASN A 58 7.27 4.23 3.99
CA ASN A 58 8.34 3.23 3.97
C ASN A 58 9.04 3.19 5.34
N ALA A 59 8.71 2.20 6.17
CA ALA A 59 9.28 2.00 7.50
C ALA A 59 10.63 1.22 7.48
N GLY A 60 11.08 0.79 6.30
CA GLY A 60 12.34 0.09 6.12
C GLY A 60 13.56 1.02 5.97
N GLN A 61 14.74 0.40 5.90
CA GLN A 61 16.03 1.10 5.73
C GLN A 61 16.54 1.12 4.27
N ALA A 62 15.80 0.52 3.34
CA ALA A 62 16.15 0.44 1.92
C ALA A 62 15.05 1.08 1.04
N PRO A 63 15.37 1.48 -0.21
CA PRO A 63 14.35 1.88 -1.16
C PRO A 63 13.32 0.77 -1.40
N LEU A 64 12.05 1.15 -1.39
CA LEU A 64 10.92 0.25 -1.54
C LEU A 64 10.10 0.63 -2.78
N SER A 65 9.62 -0.37 -3.51
CA SER A 65 8.70 -0.18 -4.63
C SER A 65 7.67 -1.30 -4.72
N PHE A 66 6.49 -0.93 -5.20
CA PHE A 66 5.40 -1.83 -5.54
C PHE A 66 4.64 -1.26 -6.72
N VAL A 67 3.93 -2.12 -7.44
CA VAL A 67 2.99 -1.72 -8.49
C VAL A 67 1.58 -1.86 -7.93
N GLU A 68 0.78 -0.82 -8.05
CA GLU A 68 -0.64 -0.85 -7.71
C GLU A 68 -1.47 -0.84 -9.00
N THR A 69 -2.46 -1.72 -9.07
CA THR A 69 -3.40 -1.83 -10.20
C THR A 69 -4.82 -1.66 -9.70
N GLU A 70 -5.40 -0.50 -9.97
CA GLU A 70 -6.81 -0.18 -9.67
C GLU A 70 -7.75 -0.68 -10.78
N VAL A 71 -8.82 -1.38 -10.38
CA VAL A 71 -9.76 -2.02 -11.29
C VAL A 71 -11.04 -1.19 -11.39
N LYS A 72 -11.25 -0.56 -12.56
CA LYS A 72 -12.40 0.33 -12.82
C LYS A 72 -13.76 -0.37 -12.74
N ALA A 73 -13.80 -1.67 -13.05
CA ALA A 73 -15.00 -2.49 -12.94
C ALA A 73 -14.62 -3.95 -12.76
N LEU A 74 -15.30 -4.65 -11.85
CA LEU A 74 -15.27 -6.10 -11.68
C LEU A 74 -16.65 -6.65 -12.06
N PRO A 75 -16.97 -6.77 -13.35
CA PRO A 75 -18.16 -7.50 -13.76
C PRO A 75 -17.98 -8.97 -13.37
N GLY A 76 -18.83 -9.42 -12.45
CA GLY A 76 -19.03 -10.83 -12.10
C GLY A 76 -20.24 -11.38 -12.82
#